data_AF-A0A351HW51-F1
#
_entry.id   AF-A0A351HW51-F1
#
_cell.length_a   1.000
_cell.length_b   1.000
_cell.length_c   1.000
_cell.angle_alpha   90.00
_cell.angle_beta   90.00
_cell.angle_gamma   90.00
#
_symmetry.space_group_name_H-M   'P 1'
#
loop_
_entity.id
_entity.type
_entity.pdbx_description
1 polymer ?
#
loop_
_entity_poly.entity_id
_entity_poly.type
_entity_poly.pdbx_seq_one_letter_code
_entity_poly.pdbx_strand_id
1 'polypeptide(L)'
;CCQLSLISQPIWLSEKLLFLGEIPRRFDFEGQQPIGMSCENDQWVADAVLDDSALVYQSETGLVIITGCSHSGICNIIEYAKEICQDHRINGVIGGFHLFELDEQLFKTQAYFAENQIKSLYPCHCVSFAVKAKINEKIPVREVAVGLSLIW
;
A
#
# COMPACT_ATOMS: atom_id res chain seq x y z
N CYS A 1 23.29 11.52 -15.27
CA CYS A 1 23.09 10.07 -15.05
C CYS A 1 22.27 9.89 -13.79
N CYS A 2 21.11 9.22 -13.88
CA CYS A 2 20.39 8.78 -12.69
C CYS A 2 21.08 7.53 -12.14
N GLN A 3 21.52 7.57 -10.88
CA GLN A 3 22.11 6.42 -10.20
C GLN A 3 20.98 5.63 -9.52
N LEU A 4 20.80 4.37 -9.91
CA LEU A 4 19.87 3.47 -9.24
C LEU A 4 20.50 2.96 -7.95
N SER A 5 19.80 3.12 -6.83
CA SER A 5 20.19 2.59 -5.53
C SER A 5 19.14 1.60 -5.06
N LEU A 6 19.53 0.33 -4.88
CA LEU A 6 18.65 -0.72 -4.38
C LEU A 6 18.67 -0.68 -2.85
N ILE A 7 17.50 -0.56 -2.24
CA ILE A 7 17.36 -0.38 -0.80
C ILE A 7 16.25 -1.31 -0.31
N SER A 8 16.60 -2.26 0.56
CA SER A 8 15.65 -3.19 1.16
C SER A 8 15.15 -2.76 2.54
N GLN A 9 15.85 -1.83 3.20
CA GLN A 9 15.51 -1.35 4.55
C GLN A 9 14.83 0.02 4.51
N PRO A 10 14.05 0.39 5.54
CA PRO A 10 13.44 1.71 5.61
C PRO A 10 14.50 2.82 5.63
N ILE A 11 14.28 3.88 4.84
CA ILE A 11 15.16 5.04 4.78
C ILE A 11 14.36 6.34 4.74
N TRP A 12 14.73 7.28 5.60
CA TRP A 12 14.21 8.65 5.56
C TRP A 12 14.80 9.41 4.38
N LEU A 13 13.94 9.82 3.46
CA LEU A 13 14.29 10.68 2.33
C LEU A 13 14.29 12.17 2.72
N SER A 14 13.53 12.51 3.76
CA SER A 14 13.51 13.82 4.42
C SER A 14 13.07 13.65 5.88
N GLU A 15 12.92 14.75 6.62
CA GLU A 15 12.41 14.72 8.01
C GLU A 15 10.99 14.15 8.14
N LYS A 16 10.20 14.16 7.06
CA LYS A 16 8.79 13.73 7.07
C LYS A 16 8.44 12.69 6.02
N LEU A 17 9.38 12.31 5.16
CA LEU A 17 9.15 11.37 4.06
C LEU A 17 10.05 10.15 4.21
N LEU A 18 9.41 8.99 4.34
CA LEU A 18 10.04 7.69 4.53
C LEU A 18 9.77 6.80 3.31
N PHE A 19 10.78 6.09 2.86
CA PHE A 19 10.64 4.93 1.97
C PHE A 19 10.77 3.66 2.81
N LEU A 20 9.83 2.71 2.68
CA LEU A 20 9.77 1.54 3.56
C LEU A 20 10.78 0.43 3.21
N GLY A 21 11.27 0.38 1.98
CA GLY A 21 12.01 -0.80 1.49
C GLY A 21 11.09 -2.02 1.35
N GLU A 22 11.63 -3.21 1.57
CA GLU A 22 10.85 -4.45 1.46
C GLU A 22 9.81 -4.54 2.58
N ILE A 23 8.61 -5.00 2.25
CA ILE A 23 7.47 -5.05 3.16
C ILE A 23 7.31 -6.46 3.75
N PRO A 24 7.36 -6.63 5.08
CA PRO A 24 7.08 -7.92 5.71
C PRO A 24 5.62 -8.35 5.53
N ARG A 25 5.40 -9.59 5.06
CA ARG A 25 4.07 -10.19 4.86
C ARG A 25 3.59 -10.89 6.12
N ARG A 26 2.75 -10.21 6.90
CA ARG A 26 2.31 -10.64 8.24
C ARG A 26 0.90 -11.22 8.24
N PHE A 27 0.06 -10.72 7.35
CA PHE A 27 -1.31 -11.20 7.20
C PHE A 27 -1.39 -12.41 6.27
N ASP A 28 -2.16 -13.42 6.67
CA ASP A 28 -2.39 -14.64 5.90
C ASP A 28 -3.32 -14.44 4.70
N PHE A 29 -4.06 -13.33 4.68
CA PHE A 29 -5.10 -13.04 3.69
C PHE A 29 -4.65 -12.15 2.53
N GLU A 30 -3.42 -11.63 2.54
CA GLU A 30 -2.90 -10.77 1.46
C GLU A 30 -1.39 -10.96 1.24
N GLY A 31 -0.92 -10.65 0.04
CA GLY A 31 0.50 -10.66 -0.32
C GLY A 31 1.16 -12.05 -0.40
N GLN A 32 0.40 -13.14 -0.27
CA GLN A 32 0.95 -14.50 -0.24
C GLN A 32 1.24 -15.12 -1.61
N GLN A 33 0.55 -14.65 -2.66
CA GLN A 33 0.62 -15.23 -3.99
C GLN A 33 1.64 -14.48 -4.86
N PRO A 34 2.48 -15.20 -5.63
CA PRO A 34 3.29 -14.59 -6.68
C PRO A 34 2.40 -13.88 -7.72
N ILE A 35 2.88 -12.76 -8.24
CA ILE A 35 2.17 -11.97 -9.26
C ILE A 35 2.46 -12.51 -10.67
N GLY A 36 3.59 -13.18 -10.85
CA GLY A 36 4.00 -13.70 -12.14
C GLY A 36 5.20 -14.62 -12.06
N MET A 37 6.00 -14.61 -13.12
CA MET A 37 7.23 -15.39 -13.22
C MET A 37 8.36 -14.45 -13.68
N SER A 38 9.52 -14.54 -13.03
CA SER A 38 10.76 -13.88 -13.45
C SER A 38 11.72 -14.92 -14.05
N CYS A 39 12.60 -14.49 -14.94
CA CYS A 39 13.66 -15.34 -15.48
C CYS A 39 14.96 -15.05 -14.72
N GLU A 40 15.40 -16.01 -13.91
CA GLU A 40 16.62 -15.93 -13.13
C GLU A 40 17.55 -17.06 -13.58
N ASN A 41 18.76 -16.72 -14.05
CA ASN A 41 19.75 -17.68 -14.54
C ASN A 41 19.17 -18.69 -15.56
N ASP A 42 18.42 -18.19 -16.55
CA ASP A 42 17.72 -18.98 -17.58
C ASP A 42 16.63 -19.93 -17.04
N GLN A 43 16.14 -19.72 -15.81
CA GLN A 43 15.04 -20.46 -15.20
C GLN A 43 13.87 -19.56 -14.85
N TRP A 44 12.66 -20.01 -15.17
CA TRP A 44 11.43 -19.32 -14.75
C TRP A 44 11.12 -19.66 -13.29
N VAL A 45 11.12 -18.64 -12.44
CA VAL A 45 10.80 -18.73 -11.01
C VAL A 45 9.61 -17.84 -10.70
N ALA A 46 8.84 -18.18 -9.67
CA ALA A 46 7.68 -17.40 -9.28
C ALA A 46 8.11 -16.02 -8.73
N ASP A 47 7.56 -14.95 -9.31
CA ASP A 47 7.88 -13.59 -8.93
C ASP A 47 6.95 -13.12 -7.81
N ALA A 48 7.51 -13.05 -6.61
CA ALA A 48 6.81 -12.56 -5.44
C ALA A 48 6.87 -11.02 -5.32
N VAL A 49 7.58 -10.30 -6.19
CA VAL A 49 7.73 -8.83 -6.14
C VAL A 49 8.20 -8.35 -4.76
N LEU A 50 9.34 -8.87 -4.30
CA LEU A 50 9.87 -8.53 -2.97
C LEU A 50 10.26 -7.05 -2.85
N ASP A 51 10.52 -6.41 -3.99
CA ASP A 51 10.83 -4.99 -4.12
C ASP A 51 9.58 -4.08 -4.08
N ASP A 52 8.37 -4.64 -3.94
CA ASP A 52 7.16 -3.85 -3.65
C ASP A 52 7.35 -3.07 -2.34
N SER A 53 7.08 -1.77 -2.40
CA SER A 53 7.36 -0.83 -1.33
C SER A 53 6.36 0.33 -1.37
N ALA A 54 6.40 1.17 -0.34
CA ALA A 54 5.59 2.37 -0.26
C ALA A 54 6.37 3.54 0.34
N LEU A 55 5.86 4.75 0.05
CA LEU A 55 6.26 5.96 0.72
C LEU A 55 5.29 6.26 1.86
N VAL A 56 5.82 6.85 2.93
CA VAL A 56 5.04 7.31 4.09
C VAL A 56 5.37 8.76 4.33
N TYR A 57 4.35 9.61 4.32
CA TYR A 57 4.46 11.00 4.78
C TYR A 57 3.92 11.11 6.20
N GLN A 58 4.78 11.54 7.13
CA GLN A 58 4.40 11.84 8.51
C GLN A 58 3.83 13.26 8.59
N SER A 59 2.50 13.37 8.60
CA SER A 59 1.81 14.63 8.88
C SER A 59 1.56 14.78 10.38
N GLU A 60 1.16 15.98 10.80
CA GLU A 60 0.82 16.26 12.21
C GLU A 60 -0.42 15.47 12.68
N THR A 61 -1.27 15.09 11.73
CA THR A 61 -2.56 14.41 11.98
C THR A 61 -2.50 12.89 11.78
N GLY A 62 -1.35 12.34 11.38
CA GLY A 62 -1.08 10.92 11.24
C GLY A 62 -0.32 10.59 9.95
N LEU A 63 -0.14 9.30 9.69
CA LEU A 63 0.57 8.80 8.51
C LEU A 63 -0.30 8.91 7.26
N VAL A 64 0.33 9.33 6.17
CA VAL A 64 -0.22 9.25 4.81
C VAL A 64 0.57 8.22 4.04
N ILE A 65 -0.09 7.13 3.65
CA ILE A 65 0.52 6.02 2.92
C ILE A 65 0.35 6.27 1.42
N ILE A 66 1.46 6.21 0.68
CA ILE A 66 1.51 6.41 -0.77
C ILE A 66 2.11 5.15 -1.38
N THR A 67 1.30 4.39 -2.10
CA THR A 67 1.66 3.07 -2.64
C THR A 67 1.45 2.99 -4.16
N GLY A 68 2.20 2.09 -4.80
CA GLY A 68 2.02 1.71 -6.22
C GLY A 68 0.79 0.84 -6.41
N CYS A 69 0.97 -0.49 -6.50
CA CYS A 69 -0.12 -1.46 -6.55
C CYS A 69 -0.30 -2.27 -5.26
N SER A 70 0.63 -2.21 -4.31
CA SER A 70 0.56 -2.96 -3.04
C SER A 70 0.55 -4.48 -3.21
N HIS A 71 1.46 -5.04 -4.00
CA HIS A 71 1.57 -6.49 -4.17
C HIS A 71 1.92 -7.23 -2.87
N SER A 72 2.63 -6.56 -1.95
CA SER A 72 2.90 -7.02 -0.59
C SER A 72 1.67 -7.02 0.32
N GLY A 73 0.55 -6.42 -0.11
CA GLY A 73 -0.68 -6.26 0.67
C GLY A 73 -0.76 -4.90 1.35
N ILE A 74 -1.88 -4.20 1.18
CA ILE A 74 -2.04 -2.84 1.70
C ILE A 74 -2.07 -2.80 3.23
N CYS A 75 -2.58 -3.85 3.89
CA CYS A 75 -2.59 -3.91 5.35
C CYS A 75 -1.17 -4.15 5.90
N ASN A 76 -0.37 -4.99 5.26
CA ASN A 76 1.04 -5.23 5.57
C ASN A 76 1.86 -3.94 5.45
N ILE A 77 1.63 -3.16 4.38
CA ILE A 77 2.26 -1.84 4.19
C ILE A 77 1.90 -0.91 5.35
N ILE A 78 0.61 -0.81 5.70
CA ILE A 78 0.15 0.09 6.77
C ILE A 78 0.73 -0.34 8.13
N GLU A 79 0.72 -1.64 8.46
CA GLU A 79 1.31 -2.15 9.71
C GLU A 79 2.80 -1.87 9.80
N TYR A 80 3.54 -2.07 8.70
CA TYR A 80 4.96 -1.79 8.70
C TYR A 80 5.25 -0.30 8.82
N ALA A 81 4.47 0.56 8.15
CA ALA A 81 4.57 2.00 8.29
C ALA A 81 4.37 2.46 9.74
N LYS A 82 3.35 1.94 10.43
CA LYS A 82 3.10 2.24 11.83
C LYS A 82 4.26 1.87 12.74
N GLU A 83 4.85 0.69 12.52
CA GLU A 83 5.99 0.23 13.29
C GLU A 83 7.21 1.12 13.11
N ILE A 84 7.60 1.42 11.86
CA ILE A 84 8.78 2.25 11.62
C ILE A 84 8.57 3.69 12.11
N CYS A 85 7.35 4.21 11.95
CA CYS A 85 7.01 5.58 12.35
C CYS A 85 6.69 5.74 13.84
N GLN A 86 6.42 4.64 14.55
CA GLN A 86 5.88 4.64 15.92
C GLN A 86 4.61 5.52 16.06
N ASP A 87 3.77 5.55 15.02
CA ASP A 87 2.49 6.26 14.99
C ASP A 87 1.40 5.35 14.41
N HIS A 88 0.36 5.09 15.20
CA HIS A 88 -0.75 4.22 14.82
C HIS A 88 -1.86 4.96 14.06
N ARG A 89 -1.81 6.29 13.98
CA ARG A 89 -2.85 7.10 13.33
C ARG A 89 -2.62 7.10 11.83
N ILE A 90 -3.58 6.60 11.07
CA ILE A 90 -3.54 6.64 9.60
C ILE A 90 -4.50 7.74 9.12
N ASN A 91 -3.92 8.84 8.65
CA ASN A 91 -4.71 9.96 8.15
C ASN A 91 -5.24 9.68 6.74
N GLY A 92 -4.47 8.97 5.91
CA GLY A 92 -5.02 8.41 4.68
C GLY A 92 -4.08 7.55 3.86
N VAL A 93 -4.64 7.02 2.78
CA VAL A 93 -3.98 6.07 1.89
C VAL A 93 -4.31 6.45 0.45
N ILE A 94 -3.28 6.54 -0.40
CA ILE A 94 -3.40 6.80 -1.84
C ILE A 94 -2.57 5.78 -2.62
N GLY A 95 -3.18 5.19 -3.64
CA GLY A 95 -2.52 4.19 -4.48
C GLY A 95 -3.43 3.03 -4.88
N GLY A 96 -2.85 2.05 -5.55
CA GLY A 96 -3.49 0.78 -5.86
C GLY A 96 -3.37 -0.23 -4.73
N PHE A 97 -4.39 -1.07 -4.59
CA PHE A 97 -4.47 -2.10 -3.53
C PHE A 97 -4.36 -3.54 -4.09
N HIS A 98 -4.28 -3.69 -5.41
CA HIS A 98 -4.30 -4.96 -6.13
C HIS A 98 -5.52 -5.83 -5.81
N LEU A 99 -6.67 -5.18 -5.58
CA LEU A 99 -7.94 -5.83 -5.29
C LEU A 99 -8.89 -5.65 -6.48
N PHE A 100 -9.34 -6.76 -7.06
CA PHE A 100 -10.20 -6.77 -8.24
C PHE A 100 -11.55 -7.46 -7.99
N GLU A 101 -11.59 -8.39 -7.05
CA GLU A 101 -12.75 -9.25 -6.77
C GLU A 101 -13.41 -8.92 -5.43
N LEU A 102 -14.67 -9.34 -5.27
CA LEU A 102 -15.42 -9.20 -4.01
C LEU A 102 -15.26 -10.46 -3.16
N ASP A 103 -14.06 -10.67 -2.64
CA ASP A 103 -13.65 -11.88 -1.93
C ASP A 103 -13.30 -11.65 -0.44
N GLU A 104 -12.83 -12.70 0.22
CA GLU A 104 -12.44 -12.64 1.64
C GLU A 104 -11.34 -11.61 1.91
N GLN A 105 -10.35 -11.48 1.01
CA GLN A 105 -9.25 -10.52 1.13
C GLN A 105 -9.80 -9.09 1.15
N LEU A 106 -10.74 -8.77 0.27
CA LEU A 106 -11.42 -7.47 0.30
C LEU A 106 -12.13 -7.22 1.64
N PHE A 107 -12.91 -8.19 2.13
CA PHE A 107 -13.68 -7.99 3.36
C PHE A 107 -12.79 -7.81 4.59
N LYS A 108 -11.67 -8.55 4.68
CA LYS A 108 -10.65 -8.38 5.71
C LYS A 108 -9.94 -7.03 5.60
N THR A 109 -9.59 -6.61 4.39
CA THR A 109 -9.00 -5.27 4.13
C THR A 109 -9.95 -4.15 4.56
N GLN A 110 -11.24 -4.26 4.23
CA GLN A 110 -12.25 -3.27 4.62
C GLN A 110 -12.45 -3.19 6.14
N ALA A 111 -12.46 -4.34 6.82
CA ALA A 111 -12.53 -4.39 8.29
C ALA A 111 -11.29 -3.72 8.91
N TYR A 112 -10.11 -4.06 8.41
CA TYR A 112 -8.84 -3.46 8.84
C TYR A 112 -8.83 -1.93 8.66
N PHE A 113 -9.28 -1.42 7.51
CA PHE A 113 -9.37 0.04 7.30
C PHE A 113 -10.34 0.72 8.28
N ALA A 114 -11.46 0.07 8.62
CA ALA A 114 -12.44 0.59 9.57
C ALA A 114 -11.89 0.60 11.01
N GLU A 115 -11.24 -0.48 11.42
CA GLU A 115 -10.55 -0.60 12.73
C GLU A 115 -9.48 0.48 12.91
N ASN A 116 -8.77 0.81 11.84
CA ASN A 116 -7.75 1.85 11.82
C ASN A 116 -8.28 3.27 11.60
N GLN A 117 -9.60 3.42 11.52
CA GLN A 117 -10.28 4.71 11.39
C GLN A 117 -9.70 5.59 10.27
N ILE A 118 -9.34 4.98 9.14
CA ILE A 118 -8.69 5.68 8.03
C ILE A 118 -9.64 6.76 7.50
N LYS A 119 -9.21 8.02 7.57
CA LYS A 119 -10.08 9.17 7.29
C LYS A 119 -10.26 9.45 5.81
N SER A 120 -9.21 9.27 5.01
CA SER A 120 -9.26 9.54 3.57
C SER A 120 -8.64 8.40 2.78
N LEU A 121 -9.45 7.77 1.92
CA LEU A 121 -9.02 6.72 1.01
C LEU A 121 -9.09 7.20 -0.43
N TYR A 122 -7.99 7.03 -1.15
CA TYR A 122 -7.81 7.41 -2.55
C TYR A 122 -7.35 6.20 -3.39
N PRO A 123 -8.14 5.11 -3.48
CA PRO A 123 -7.83 3.96 -4.30
C PRO A 123 -7.76 4.34 -5.78
N CYS A 124 -6.65 4.00 -6.44
CA CYS A 124 -6.40 4.31 -7.85
C CYS A 124 -5.61 3.19 -8.55
N HIS A 125 -5.44 3.29 -9.87
CA HIS A 125 -4.64 2.36 -10.68
C HIS A 125 -5.07 0.88 -10.60
N CYS A 126 -4.50 0.09 -9.69
CA CYS A 126 -4.73 -1.36 -9.52
C CYS A 126 -5.89 -1.66 -8.55
N VAL A 127 -7.10 -1.15 -8.80
CA VAL A 127 -8.30 -1.47 -8.02
C VAL A 127 -9.54 -1.43 -8.92
N SER A 128 -10.38 -2.46 -8.89
CA SER A 128 -11.61 -2.49 -9.70
C SER A 128 -12.67 -1.51 -9.17
N PHE A 129 -13.55 -1.05 -10.06
CA PHE A 129 -14.69 -0.22 -9.65
C PHE A 129 -15.60 -0.93 -8.63
N ALA A 130 -15.85 -2.22 -8.81
CA ALA A 130 -16.67 -3.01 -7.90
C ALA A 130 -16.09 -3.02 -6.48
N VAL A 131 -14.77 -3.20 -6.35
CA VAL A 131 -14.05 -3.11 -5.07
C VAL A 131 -14.15 -1.71 -4.47
N LYS A 132 -13.89 -0.65 -5.26
CA LYS A 132 -14.01 0.73 -4.78
C LYS A 132 -15.41 1.02 -4.24
N ALA A 133 -16.44 0.63 -4.99
CA ALA A 133 -17.84 0.78 -4.60
C ALA A 133 -18.14 0.03 -3.30
N LYS A 134 -17.61 -1.19 -3.15
CA LYS A 134 -17.81 -2.00 -1.94
C LYS A 134 -17.13 -1.38 -0.71
N ILE A 135 -15.89 -0.90 -0.85
CA ILE A 135 -15.18 -0.18 0.23
C ILE A 135 -15.98 1.05 0.66
N ASN A 136 -16.51 1.80 -0.31
CA ASN A 136 -17.28 3.03 -0.10
C ASN A 136 -18.55 2.85 0.75
N GLU A 137 -19.10 1.64 0.84
CA GLU A 137 -20.25 1.35 1.72
C GLU A 137 -19.91 1.55 3.20
N LYS A 138 -18.64 1.36 3.60
CA LYS A 138 -18.19 1.50 5.00
C LYS A 138 -17.26 2.69 5.22
N ILE A 139 -16.45 3.02 4.22
CA ILE A 139 -15.41 4.05 4.35
C ILE A 139 -15.43 4.91 3.08
N PRO A 140 -15.74 6.22 3.18
CA PRO A 140 -15.85 7.08 2.01
C PRO A 140 -14.59 7.06 1.14
N VAL A 141 -14.77 6.63 -0.11
CA VAL A 141 -13.74 6.62 -1.14
C VAL A 141 -13.76 7.95 -1.88
N ARG A 142 -12.57 8.53 -2.09
CA ARG A 142 -12.37 9.72 -2.92
C ARG A 142 -11.75 9.31 -4.24
N GLU A 143 -12.38 9.73 -5.33
CA GLU A 143 -11.89 9.43 -6.67
C GLU A 143 -10.56 10.15 -6.96
N VAL A 144 -9.70 9.48 -7.73
CA VAL A 144 -8.38 9.97 -8.12
C VAL A 144 -8.34 10.10 -9.64
N ALA A 145 -7.91 11.27 -10.10
CA ALA A 145 -7.69 11.55 -11.52
C ALA A 145 -6.32 12.21 -11.72
N VAL A 146 -5.82 12.14 -12.96
CA VAL A 146 -4.59 12.83 -13.35
C VAL A 146 -4.73 14.33 -13.06
N GLY A 147 -3.72 14.91 -12.42
CA GLY A 147 -3.71 16.32 -12.01
C GLY A 147 -4.31 16.60 -10.63
N LEU A 148 -4.78 15.58 -9.90
CA LEU A 148 -5.19 15.74 -8.50
C LEU A 148 -4.04 16.28 -7.65
N SER A 149 -4.33 17.31 -6.85
CA SER A 149 -3.43 17.86 -5.84
C SER A 149 -4.06 17.73 -4.47
N LEU A 150 -3.31 17.20 -3.50
CA LEU A 150 -3.74 17.04 -2.11
C LEU A 150 -2.79 17.80 -1.18
N ILE A 151 -3.34 18.40 -0.13
CA ILE A 151 -2.59 19.16 0.87
C ILE A 151 -2.85 18.51 2.23
N TRP A 152 -1.78 18.15 2.94
CA TRP A 152 -1.79 17.34 4.16
C TRP A 152 -0.94 17.97 5.27
#